data_AF-A0A6B2CR39-F1
#
_entry.id   AF-A0A6B2CR39-F1
#
_cell.length_a   1.000
_cell.length_b   1.000
_cell.length_c   1.000
_cell.angle_alpha   90.00
_cell.angle_beta   90.00
_cell.angle_gamma   90.00
#
_symmetry.space_group_name_H-M   'P 1'
#
loop_
_entity.id
_entity.type
_entity.pdbx_description
1 polymer ?
#
loop_
_entity_poly.entity_id
_entity_poly.type
_entity_poly.pdbx_seq_one_letter_code
_entity_poly.pdbx_strand_id
1 'polypeptide(L)'
;MRQRYLVADLFSGAGGFSRGFELAGFNVVAAVENDPPVAKTYKANFPHAYLIADDVKDVSERTIREVSGLGRGDFDVVIASPPCEPFTPTNRNRMPNPLDRILTDPIGQLYLHAIRLIVDLKPRFFVIENVSGVAEGPIRKVIEYELRKGGYDEVYFNIIRSEEHGVASGRVRVFVSNVKLNLAKRRPLTVMEALEGLPEPGAPWPPNHDAPATLPRKLMRKVPKLRWGRSLVTFEGAGSRRFRNYIRLAPDRPAPTVMGSSRFIHPFEDRLLTVREQARLMGFPDYHVFLGGKDSQYNMVGEAVPVPLAQAIAEDLLSRLKE
;
A
#
# COMPACT_ATOMS: atom_id res chain seq x y z
N MET A 1 29.53 -7.42 12.13
CA MET A 1 28.09 -7.54 11.82
C MET A 1 27.73 -6.41 10.87
N ARG A 2 27.09 -6.66 9.72
CA ARG A 2 26.66 -5.56 8.84
C ARG A 2 25.66 -4.70 9.61
N GLN A 3 25.93 -3.40 9.72
CA GLN A 3 24.98 -2.43 10.26
C GLN A 3 23.70 -2.53 9.41
N ARG A 4 22.57 -2.85 10.03
CA ARG A 4 21.26 -2.89 9.36
C ARG A 4 20.53 -1.60 9.72
N TYR A 5 20.13 -0.83 8.72
CA TYR A 5 19.36 0.40 8.92
C TYR A 5 17.95 0.07 9.40
N LEU A 6 17.49 0.80 10.40
CA LEU A 6 16.28 0.49 11.16
C LEU A 6 15.05 1.23 10.62
N VAL A 7 13.92 0.51 10.52
CA VAL A 7 12.67 1.04 9.99
C VAL A 7 11.52 0.81 10.96
N ALA A 8 10.67 1.83 11.13
CA ALA A 8 9.32 1.69 11.69
C ALA A 8 8.27 1.87 10.60
N ASP A 9 7.24 1.01 10.61
CA ASP A 9 6.10 1.07 9.67
C ASP A 9 4.79 1.43 10.39
N LEU A 10 4.33 2.66 10.20
CA LEU A 10 3.08 3.16 10.76
C LEU A 10 1.93 2.87 9.79
N PHE A 11 0.81 2.31 10.27
CA PHE A 11 -0.27 1.83 9.40
C PHE A 11 0.22 0.76 8.44
N SER A 12 0.89 -0.24 9.00
CA SER A 12 1.69 -1.19 8.23
C SER A 12 0.89 -2.08 7.27
N GLY A 13 -0.42 -2.21 7.48
CA GLY A 13 -1.29 -3.01 6.65
C GLY A 13 -0.81 -4.47 6.58
N ALA A 14 -0.98 -5.10 5.42
CA ALA A 14 -0.39 -6.42 5.17
C ALA A 14 1.14 -6.38 4.90
N GLY A 15 1.77 -5.21 5.04
CA GLY A 15 3.22 -5.04 4.98
C GLY A 15 3.81 -5.02 3.57
N GLY A 16 3.08 -4.51 2.58
CA GLY A 16 3.64 -4.27 1.24
C GLY A 16 4.81 -3.26 1.26
N PHE A 17 4.68 -2.21 2.08
CA PHE A 17 5.72 -1.20 2.24
C PHE A 17 6.94 -1.79 2.97
N SER A 18 6.71 -2.40 4.14
CA SER A 18 7.71 -3.20 4.88
C SER A 18 8.45 -4.22 4.01
N ARG A 19 7.74 -5.02 3.21
CA ARG A 19 8.36 -6.06 2.36
C ARG A 19 9.35 -5.47 1.38
N GLY A 20 9.01 -4.34 0.74
CA GLY A 20 9.92 -3.66 -0.18
C GLY A 20 11.20 -3.18 0.51
N PHE A 21 11.09 -2.64 1.73
CA PHE A 21 12.24 -2.22 2.53
C PHE A 21 13.13 -3.39 2.95
N GLU A 22 12.55 -4.52 3.38
CA GLU A 22 13.35 -5.73 3.69
C GLU A 22 14.08 -6.29 2.47
N LEU A 23 13.44 -6.31 1.31
CA LEU A 23 14.07 -6.76 0.07
C LEU A 23 15.25 -5.87 -0.35
N ALA A 24 15.21 -4.58 0.00
CA ALA A 24 16.34 -3.66 -0.18
C ALA A 24 17.43 -3.79 0.90
N GLY A 25 17.20 -4.59 1.95
CA GLY A 25 18.17 -4.88 3.01
C GLY A 25 18.02 -4.05 4.29
N PHE A 26 16.92 -3.30 4.44
CA PHE A 26 16.57 -2.68 5.72
C PHE A 26 16.07 -3.72 6.74
N ASN A 27 16.08 -3.32 8.01
CA ASN A 27 15.52 -4.11 9.10
C ASN A 27 14.27 -3.40 9.64
N VAL A 28 13.09 -3.94 9.33
CA VAL A 28 11.84 -3.43 9.88
C VAL A 28 11.67 -3.98 11.29
N VAL A 29 11.79 -3.12 12.30
CA VAL A 29 11.83 -3.55 13.70
C VAL A 29 10.55 -3.26 14.46
N ALA A 30 9.78 -2.27 14.04
CA ALA A 30 8.52 -1.89 14.67
C ALA A 30 7.44 -1.63 13.62
N ALA A 31 6.21 -2.01 13.94
CA ALA A 31 5.05 -1.75 13.10
C ALA A 31 3.82 -1.45 13.96
N VAL A 32 2.89 -0.64 13.41
CA VAL A 32 1.59 -0.34 14.02
C VAL A 32 0.48 -0.72 13.05
N GLU A 33 -0.47 -1.53 13.51
CA GLU A 33 -1.65 -1.96 12.75
C GLU A 33 -2.79 -2.32 13.71
N ASN A 34 -3.93 -1.66 13.61
CA ASN A 34 -5.03 -1.83 14.57
C ASN A 34 -6.07 -2.86 14.13
N ASP A 35 -6.15 -3.19 12.83
CA ASP A 35 -7.11 -4.17 12.33
C ASP A 35 -6.63 -5.61 12.66
N PRO A 36 -7.37 -6.41 13.45
CA PRO A 36 -6.87 -7.70 13.92
C PRO A 36 -6.51 -8.72 12.81
N PRO A 37 -7.32 -8.96 11.76
CA PRO A 37 -6.91 -9.86 10.68
C PRO A 37 -5.71 -9.34 9.88
N VAL A 38 -5.59 -8.03 9.68
CA VAL A 38 -4.43 -7.41 8.99
C VAL A 38 -3.17 -7.51 9.87
N ALA A 39 -3.27 -7.20 11.17
CA ALA A 39 -2.18 -7.36 12.13
C ALA A 39 -1.66 -8.81 12.21
N LYS A 40 -2.58 -9.80 12.23
CA LYS A 40 -2.19 -11.22 12.16
C LYS A 40 -1.43 -11.54 10.87
N THR A 41 -1.90 -10.99 9.75
CA THR A 41 -1.24 -11.12 8.45
C THR A 41 0.16 -10.51 8.47
N TYR A 42 0.30 -9.29 8.98
CA TYR A 42 1.59 -8.64 9.13
C TYR A 42 2.53 -9.50 9.96
N LYS A 43 2.11 -9.94 11.15
CA LYS A 43 2.96 -10.73 12.06
C LYS A 43 3.38 -12.08 11.46
N ALA A 44 2.54 -12.73 10.67
CA ALA A 44 2.88 -13.97 9.98
C ALA A 44 4.01 -13.78 8.95
N ASN A 45 4.09 -12.60 8.31
CA ASN A 45 5.09 -12.28 7.30
C ASN A 45 6.36 -11.64 7.88
N PHE A 46 6.25 -10.99 9.04
CA PHE A 46 7.32 -10.27 9.74
C PHE A 46 7.41 -10.72 11.21
N PRO A 47 7.68 -12.01 11.49
CA PRO A 47 7.63 -12.53 12.85
C PRO A 47 8.67 -11.92 13.79
N HIS A 48 9.76 -11.36 13.24
CA HIS A 48 10.82 -10.69 13.99
C HIS A 48 10.50 -9.23 14.34
N ALA A 49 9.61 -8.56 13.59
CA ALA A 49 9.21 -7.19 13.86
C ALA A 49 8.27 -7.13 15.08
N TYR A 50 8.43 -6.13 15.93
CA TYR A 50 7.52 -5.86 17.04
C TYR A 50 6.27 -5.17 16.50
N LEU A 51 5.13 -5.85 16.62
CA LEU A 51 3.85 -5.33 16.16
C LEU A 51 3.06 -4.76 17.34
N ILE A 52 2.73 -3.48 17.27
CA ILE A 52 1.80 -2.81 18.18
C ILE A 52 0.42 -2.87 17.53
N ALA A 53 -0.43 -3.76 18.05
CA ALA A 53 -1.77 -3.98 17.55
C ALA A 53 -2.78 -2.98 18.14
N ASP A 54 -2.59 -1.69 17.87
CA ASP A 54 -3.35 -0.59 18.47
C ASP A 54 -3.54 0.58 17.50
N ASP A 55 -4.49 1.46 17.80
CA ASP A 55 -4.74 2.68 17.04
C ASP A 55 -3.57 3.65 17.21
N VAL A 56 -3.06 4.18 16.09
CA VAL A 56 -1.91 5.09 16.08
C VAL A 56 -2.12 6.34 16.95
N LYS A 57 -3.38 6.73 17.20
CA LYS A 57 -3.70 7.88 18.05
C LYS A 57 -3.33 7.65 19.52
N ASP A 58 -3.35 6.38 19.93
CA ASP A 58 -3.10 5.92 21.31
C ASP A 58 -1.66 5.40 21.48
N VAL A 59 -0.89 5.28 20.40
CA VAL A 59 0.51 4.86 20.41
C VAL A 59 1.45 6.05 20.63
N SER A 60 2.44 5.92 21.51
CA SER A 60 3.50 6.93 21.70
C SER A 60 4.83 6.50 21.07
N GLU A 61 5.72 7.46 20.82
CA GLU A 61 7.10 7.21 20.46
C GLU A 61 7.84 6.37 21.52
N ARG A 62 7.50 6.61 22.80
CA ARG A 62 8.03 5.83 23.93
C ARG A 62 7.64 4.36 23.79
N THR A 63 6.36 4.08 23.54
CA THR A 63 5.87 2.70 23.32
C THR A 63 6.63 2.02 22.19
N ILE A 64 6.80 2.71 21.04
CA ILE A 64 7.53 2.18 19.88
C ILE A 64 9.00 1.87 20.23
N ARG A 65 9.68 2.76 20.95
CA ARG A 65 11.08 2.57 21.36
C ARG A 65 11.25 1.45 22.39
N GLU A 66 10.34 1.35 23.35
CA GLU A 66 10.35 0.31 24.38
C GLU A 66 10.16 -1.09 23.77
N VAL A 67 9.15 -1.28 22.90
CA VAL A 67 8.90 -2.60 22.30
C VAL A 67 10.02 -3.02 21.34
N SER A 68 10.62 -2.07 20.62
CA SER A 68 11.70 -2.36 19.66
C SER A 68 13.05 -2.63 20.33
N GLY A 69 13.15 -2.47 21.65
CA GLY A 69 14.42 -2.63 22.39
C GLY A 69 15.45 -1.55 22.05
N LEU A 70 15.05 -0.48 21.37
CA LEU A 70 15.90 0.63 20.98
C LEU A 70 16.05 1.62 22.14
N GLY A 71 16.90 1.26 23.11
CA GLY A 71 17.28 2.17 24.20
C GLY A 71 18.22 3.31 23.76
N ARG A 72 19.04 3.08 22.72
CA ARG A 72 19.97 4.05 22.11
C ARG A 72 20.14 3.73 20.62
N GLY A 73 19.25 4.21 19.79
CA GLY A 73 19.32 4.08 18.32
C GLY A 73 18.04 4.63 17.71
N ASP A 74 18.13 5.77 17.04
CA ASP A 74 17.00 6.34 16.31
C ASP A 74 16.71 5.52 15.06
N PHE A 75 15.47 5.57 14.60
CA PHE A 75 15.09 4.97 13.33
C PHE A 75 15.82 5.69 12.19
N ASP A 76 16.40 4.94 11.26
CA ASP A 76 16.93 5.55 10.04
C ASP A 76 15.77 6.01 9.14
N VAL A 77 14.69 5.23 9.10
CA VAL A 77 13.51 5.54 8.29
C VAL A 77 12.23 5.28 9.07
N VAL A 78 11.26 6.20 8.99
CA VAL A 78 9.86 5.90 9.31
C VAL A 78 9.05 5.92 8.02
N ILE A 79 8.38 4.82 7.74
CA ILE A 79 7.40 4.73 6.64
C ILE A 79 6.00 4.76 7.22
N ALA A 80 5.06 5.36 6.49
CA ALA A 80 3.67 5.41 6.91
C ALA A 80 2.70 5.29 5.72
N SER A 81 1.57 4.62 5.93
CA SER A 81 0.48 4.53 4.94
C SER A 81 -0.89 4.83 5.57
N PRO A 82 -1.12 6.06 6.08
CA PRO A 82 -2.37 6.42 6.73
C PRO A 82 -3.58 6.24 5.78
N PRO A 83 -4.77 5.93 6.31
CA PRO A 83 -5.98 5.72 5.52
C PRO A 83 -6.23 6.85 4.51
N CYS A 84 -6.65 6.47 3.30
CA CYS A 84 -6.80 7.37 2.15
C CYS A 84 -8.25 7.75 1.85
N GLU A 85 -9.21 7.16 2.58
CA GLU A 85 -10.65 7.29 2.40
C GLU A 85 -11.14 8.74 2.39
N PRO A 86 -10.63 9.64 3.25
CA PRO A 86 -11.00 11.06 3.20
C PRO A 86 -10.50 11.76 1.93
N PHE A 87 -9.40 11.27 1.34
CA PHE A 87 -8.68 11.94 0.24
C PHE A 87 -8.98 11.32 -1.14
N THR A 88 -9.48 10.10 -1.18
CA THR A 88 -9.71 9.36 -2.43
C THR A 88 -10.98 9.81 -3.17
N PRO A 89 -10.93 9.99 -4.50
CA PRO A 89 -12.12 10.31 -5.29
C PRO A 89 -13.10 9.14 -5.42
N THR A 90 -12.70 7.93 -5.01
CA THR A 90 -13.60 6.77 -5.00
C THR A 90 -14.64 6.84 -3.88
N ASN A 91 -14.33 7.55 -2.79
CA ASN A 91 -15.22 7.68 -1.64
C ASN A 91 -16.28 8.77 -1.90
N ARG A 92 -17.53 8.34 -2.17
CA ARG A 92 -18.69 9.23 -2.34
C ARG A 92 -19.03 10.08 -1.11
N ASN A 93 -18.63 9.63 0.08
CA ASN A 93 -18.93 10.28 1.35
C ASN A 93 -17.80 11.23 1.81
N ARG A 94 -16.74 11.43 1.01
CA ARG A 94 -15.65 12.32 1.42
C ARG A 94 -16.19 13.75 1.60
N MET A 95 -15.70 14.45 2.62
CA MET A 95 -16.11 15.82 2.89
C MET A 95 -15.81 16.75 1.69
N PRO A 96 -16.70 17.69 1.34
CA PRO A 96 -16.52 18.52 0.15
C PRO A 96 -15.33 19.47 0.26
N ASN A 97 -15.17 20.11 1.42
CA ASN A 97 -14.06 21.01 1.71
C ASN A 97 -12.78 20.21 2.01
N PRO A 98 -11.66 20.47 1.29
CA PRO A 98 -10.40 19.78 1.53
C PRO A 98 -9.85 19.91 2.96
N LEU A 99 -10.02 21.05 3.62
CA LEU A 99 -9.51 21.23 4.99
C LEU A 99 -10.23 20.34 6.00
N ASP A 100 -11.55 20.19 5.85
CA ASP A 100 -12.33 19.33 6.76
C ASP A 100 -11.92 17.86 6.64
N ARG A 101 -11.45 17.42 5.47
CA ARG A 101 -10.95 16.05 5.24
C ARG A 101 -9.70 15.70 6.06
N ILE A 102 -8.94 16.68 6.56
CA ILE A 102 -7.74 16.43 7.38
C ILE A 102 -7.89 16.97 8.80
N LEU A 103 -8.58 18.09 8.99
CA LEU A 103 -8.72 18.74 10.30
C LEU A 103 -9.93 18.25 11.10
N THR A 104 -10.97 17.73 10.43
CA THR A 104 -12.27 17.43 11.06
C THR A 104 -12.65 15.95 10.92
N ASP A 105 -12.40 15.34 9.76
CA ASP A 105 -12.66 13.93 9.51
C ASP A 105 -11.81 13.05 10.45
N PRO A 106 -12.42 12.17 11.28
CA PRO A 106 -11.68 11.35 12.24
C PRO A 106 -10.65 10.41 11.59
N ILE A 107 -10.95 9.91 10.38
CA ILE A 107 -10.02 9.07 9.62
C ILE A 107 -8.93 9.96 9.01
N GLY A 108 -9.29 11.16 8.57
CA GLY A 108 -8.36 12.16 8.03
C GLY A 108 -7.31 12.62 9.03
N GLN A 109 -7.72 12.80 10.28
CA GLN A 109 -6.84 13.18 11.40
C GLN A 109 -5.77 12.12 11.69
N LEU A 110 -5.95 10.86 11.29
CA LEU A 110 -4.91 9.83 11.41
C LEU A 110 -3.65 10.21 10.61
N TYR A 111 -3.76 11.00 9.54
CA TYR A 111 -2.61 11.57 8.84
C TYR A 111 -1.79 12.49 9.76
N LEU A 112 -2.46 13.29 10.60
CA LEU A 112 -1.80 14.17 11.57
C LEU A 112 -1.15 13.36 12.70
N HIS A 113 -1.75 12.25 13.12
CA HIS A 113 -1.11 11.32 14.07
C HIS A 113 0.11 10.62 13.46
N ALA A 114 0.12 10.35 12.15
CA ALA A 114 1.33 9.89 11.44
C ALA A 114 2.45 10.93 11.53
N ILE A 115 2.14 12.21 11.24
CA ILE A 115 3.10 13.31 11.36
C ILE A 115 3.60 13.45 12.79
N ARG A 116 2.71 13.41 13.80
CA ARG A 116 3.08 13.45 15.22
C ARG A 116 4.14 12.39 15.53
N LEU A 117 3.90 11.12 15.21
CA LEU A 117 4.86 10.06 15.49
C LEU A 117 6.17 10.22 14.70
N ILE A 118 6.12 10.69 13.45
CA ILE A 118 7.35 10.98 12.68
C ILE A 118 8.17 12.09 13.34
N VAL A 119 7.51 13.13 13.85
CA VAL A 119 8.17 14.25 14.56
C VAL A 119 8.71 13.82 15.92
N ASP A 120 8.02 12.94 16.63
CA ASP A 120 8.47 12.43 17.94
C ASP A 120 9.60 11.40 17.79
N LEU A 121 9.55 10.54 16.76
CA LEU A 121 10.57 9.53 16.47
C LEU A 121 11.82 10.12 15.82
N LYS A 122 11.72 11.26 15.14
CA LYS A 122 12.83 11.99 14.47
C LYS A 122 13.75 11.10 13.62
N PRO A 123 13.24 10.30 12.67
CA PRO A 123 14.09 9.54 11.79
C PRO A 123 14.94 10.42 10.87
N ARG A 124 16.01 9.84 10.31
CA ARG A 124 16.80 10.51 9.26
C ARG A 124 15.96 10.75 8.01
N PHE A 125 15.12 9.79 7.64
CA PHE A 125 14.17 9.91 6.53
C PHE A 125 12.77 9.52 6.96
N PHE A 126 11.76 10.18 6.37
CA PHE A 126 10.39 9.68 6.44
C PHE A 126 9.78 9.57 5.05
N VAL A 127 8.85 8.63 4.89
CA VAL A 127 8.05 8.49 3.67
C VAL A 127 6.61 8.15 4.03
N ILE A 128 5.69 9.06 3.72
CA ILE A 128 4.24 8.85 3.89
C ILE A 128 3.62 8.59 2.51
N GLU A 129 3.06 7.39 2.30
CA GLU A 129 2.28 7.07 1.10
C GLU A 129 0.84 7.58 1.24
N ASN A 130 0.30 8.16 0.17
CA ASN A 130 -1.14 8.39 0.05
C ASN A 130 -1.59 8.60 -1.41
N VAL A 131 -2.90 8.83 -1.59
CA VAL A 131 -3.50 9.19 -2.89
C VAL A 131 -3.26 10.66 -3.23
N SER A 132 -3.43 11.03 -4.51
CA SER A 132 -3.19 12.40 -5.00
C SER A 132 -4.01 13.50 -4.31
N GLY A 133 -5.09 13.16 -3.62
CA GLY A 133 -5.90 14.10 -2.84
C GLY A 133 -5.12 14.83 -1.74
N VAL A 134 -4.06 14.22 -1.18
CA VAL A 134 -3.25 14.87 -0.15
C VAL A 134 -2.38 16.01 -0.69
N ALA A 135 -2.16 16.04 -2.00
CA ALA A 135 -1.44 17.11 -2.68
C ALA A 135 -2.35 18.30 -3.06
N GLU A 136 -3.66 18.26 -2.74
CA GLU A 136 -4.56 19.40 -2.91
C GLU A 136 -4.07 20.58 -2.05
N GLY A 137 -4.05 21.79 -2.63
CA GLY A 137 -3.37 22.96 -2.05
C GLY A 137 -3.63 23.23 -0.55
N PRO A 138 -4.89 23.23 -0.07
CA PRO A 138 -5.18 23.44 1.35
C PRO A 138 -4.63 22.33 2.25
N ILE A 139 -4.79 21.06 1.88
CA ILE A 139 -4.29 19.90 2.65
C ILE A 139 -2.76 19.89 2.66
N ARG A 140 -2.15 20.12 1.48
CA ARG A 140 -0.70 20.23 1.32
C ARG A 140 -0.10 21.28 2.27
N LYS A 141 -0.73 22.45 2.40
CA LYS A 141 -0.27 23.52 3.31
C LYS A 141 -0.30 23.08 4.78
N VAL A 142 -1.33 22.35 5.20
CA VAL A 142 -1.42 21.80 6.57
C VAL A 142 -0.28 20.81 6.82
N ILE A 143 -0.07 19.86 5.90
CA ILE A 143 0.98 18.84 6.02
C ILE A 143 2.38 19.50 6.08
N GLU A 144 2.66 20.43 5.17
CA GLU A 144 3.93 21.16 5.17
C GLU A 144 4.13 21.97 6.46
N TYR A 145 3.08 22.61 6.98
CA TYR A 145 3.13 23.37 8.21
C TYR A 145 3.47 22.48 9.42
N GLU A 146 2.75 21.37 9.61
CA GLU A 146 2.98 20.48 10.76
C GLU A 146 4.36 19.82 10.70
N LEU A 147 4.84 19.40 9.53
CA LEU A 147 6.18 18.83 9.37
C LEU A 147 7.30 19.85 9.61
N ARG A 148 7.18 21.08 9.08
CA ARG A 148 8.16 22.15 9.33
C ARG A 148 8.18 22.56 10.79
N LYS A 149 7.01 22.69 11.43
CA LYS A 149 6.90 22.92 12.87
C LYS A 149 7.57 21.81 13.68
N GLY A 150 7.54 20.58 13.18
CA GLY A 150 8.23 19.42 13.75
C GLY A 150 9.73 19.29 13.45
N GLY A 151 10.32 20.26 12.73
CA GLY A 151 11.76 20.30 12.45
C GLY A 151 12.20 19.72 11.10
N TYR A 152 11.27 19.46 10.17
CA TYR A 152 11.60 19.09 8.79
C TYR A 152 11.41 20.27 7.85
N ASP A 153 12.49 21.00 7.56
CA ASP A 153 12.46 22.20 6.71
C ASP A 153 12.05 21.89 5.26
N GLU A 154 12.54 20.76 4.76
CA GLU A 154 12.33 20.24 3.42
C GLU A 154 11.19 19.22 3.41
N VAL A 155 10.17 19.46 2.58
CA VAL A 155 9.01 18.57 2.42
C VAL A 155 8.67 18.45 0.94
N TYR A 156 8.76 17.23 0.41
CA TYR A 156 8.52 16.92 -1.00
C TYR A 156 7.26 16.09 -1.16
N PHE A 157 6.46 16.42 -2.18
CA PHE A 157 5.29 15.64 -2.60
C PHE A 157 5.64 14.93 -3.91
N ASN A 158 6.14 13.71 -3.82
CA ASN A 158 6.64 12.94 -4.96
C ASN A 158 5.49 12.16 -5.60
N ILE A 159 5.06 12.56 -6.80
CA ILE A 159 4.02 11.85 -7.56
C ILE A 159 4.68 10.76 -8.40
N ILE A 160 4.41 9.50 -8.07
CA ILE A 160 5.07 8.34 -8.68
C ILE A 160 4.03 7.36 -9.27
N ARG A 161 4.37 6.79 -10.42
CA ARG A 161 3.61 5.78 -11.16
C ARG A 161 4.21 4.40 -10.92
N SER A 162 3.49 3.49 -10.28
CA SER A 162 4.01 2.16 -9.91
C SER A 162 4.47 1.34 -11.11
N GLU A 163 3.77 1.46 -12.24
CA GLU A 163 4.09 0.71 -13.46
C GLU A 163 5.49 1.04 -14.00
N GLU A 164 6.02 2.25 -13.74
CA GLU A 164 7.37 2.67 -14.14
C GLU A 164 8.48 2.05 -13.25
N HIS A 165 8.10 1.25 -12.25
CA HIS A 165 9.01 0.64 -11.28
C HIS A 165 8.81 -0.88 -11.17
N GLY A 166 8.37 -1.53 -12.27
CA GLY A 166 8.31 -3.00 -12.37
C GLY A 166 7.05 -3.63 -11.79
N VAL A 167 5.98 -2.85 -11.60
CA VAL A 167 4.69 -3.35 -11.10
C VAL A 167 3.76 -3.66 -12.28
N ALA A 168 3.03 -4.77 -12.22
CA ALA A 168 2.07 -5.18 -13.26
C ALA A 168 0.69 -4.53 -13.11
N SER A 169 0.62 -3.38 -12.47
CA SER A 169 -0.59 -2.60 -12.23
C SER A 169 -0.27 -1.12 -12.35
N GLY A 170 -1.11 -0.38 -13.07
CA GLY A 170 -1.04 1.07 -13.15
C GLY A 170 -1.61 1.71 -11.89
N ARG A 171 -0.81 2.48 -11.15
CA ARG A 171 -1.25 3.16 -9.92
C ARG A 171 -0.39 4.39 -9.68
N VAL A 172 -1.03 5.56 -9.57
CA VAL A 172 -0.36 6.81 -9.20
C VAL A 172 -0.54 7.04 -7.71
N ARG A 173 0.56 7.35 -7.02
CA ARG A 173 0.58 7.69 -5.60
C ARG A 173 1.45 8.90 -5.32
N VAL A 174 1.16 9.55 -4.21
CA VAL A 174 1.97 10.63 -3.67
C VAL A 174 2.74 10.08 -2.49
N PHE A 175 4.04 10.34 -2.47
CA PHE A 175 4.92 10.03 -1.37
C PHE A 175 5.43 11.33 -0.78
N VAL A 176 5.00 11.65 0.43
CA VAL A 176 5.47 12.83 1.18
C VAL A 176 6.72 12.45 1.95
N SER A 177 7.82 13.16 1.73
CA SER A 177 9.12 12.82 2.33
C SER A 177 9.98 14.06 2.58
N ASN A 178 10.98 13.95 3.46
CA ASN A 178 11.99 15.00 3.67
C ASN A 178 13.10 15.03 2.60
N VAL A 179 13.03 14.14 1.61
CA VAL A 179 13.94 14.12 0.45
C VAL A 179 13.15 13.98 -0.84
N LYS A 180 13.68 14.56 -1.93
CA LYS A 180 13.16 14.31 -3.27
C LYS A 180 13.55 12.90 -3.73
N LEU A 181 12.56 12.07 -4.05
CA LEU A 181 12.76 10.68 -4.46
C LEU A 181 13.13 10.59 -5.94
N ASN A 182 14.28 10.00 -6.25
CA ASN A 182 14.80 9.86 -7.62
C ASN A 182 14.92 8.37 -7.99
N LEU A 183 13.77 7.73 -8.15
CA LEU A 183 13.69 6.28 -8.29
C LEU A 183 14.16 5.78 -9.65
N ALA A 184 14.93 4.69 -9.66
CA ALA A 184 15.30 4.00 -10.89
C ALA A 184 14.05 3.46 -11.61
N LYS A 185 13.95 3.73 -12.92
CA LYS A 185 12.86 3.22 -13.76
C LYS A 185 13.10 1.76 -14.13
N ARG A 186 12.04 0.97 -14.15
CA ARG A 186 12.02 -0.43 -14.60
C ARG A 186 10.86 -0.61 -15.58
N ARG A 187 10.99 -1.54 -16.55
CA ARG A 187 9.93 -1.81 -17.53
C ARG A 187 8.65 -2.26 -16.79
N PRO A 188 7.46 -1.75 -17.16
CA PRO A 188 6.20 -2.29 -16.67
C PRO A 188 6.06 -3.77 -17.03
N LEU A 189 5.62 -4.58 -16.05
CA LEU A 189 5.23 -5.95 -16.30
C LEU A 189 3.80 -6.01 -16.83
N THR A 190 3.55 -6.94 -17.74
CA THR A 190 2.20 -7.26 -18.21
C THR A 190 1.47 -8.15 -17.21
N VAL A 191 0.14 -8.27 -17.35
CA VAL A 191 -0.64 -9.20 -16.52
C VAL A 191 -0.11 -10.62 -16.67
N MET A 192 0.14 -11.10 -17.89
CA MET A 192 0.58 -12.50 -18.06
C MET A 192 1.98 -12.76 -17.52
N GLU A 193 2.91 -11.80 -17.63
CA GLU A 193 4.23 -11.92 -17.00
C GLU A 193 4.11 -12.02 -15.47
N ALA A 194 3.18 -11.30 -14.85
CA ALA A 194 2.97 -11.41 -13.40
C ALA A 194 2.35 -12.75 -12.99
N LEU A 195 1.45 -13.32 -13.80
CA LEU A 195 0.75 -14.57 -13.48
C LEU A 195 1.54 -15.83 -13.88
N GLU A 196 2.64 -15.68 -14.62
CA GLU A 196 3.42 -16.78 -15.19
C GLU A 196 3.89 -17.79 -14.13
N GLY A 197 3.72 -19.09 -14.43
CA GLY A 197 4.21 -20.18 -13.58
C GLY A 197 3.39 -20.44 -12.31
N LEU A 198 2.22 -19.81 -12.14
CA LEU A 198 1.26 -20.25 -11.12
C LEU A 198 0.66 -21.62 -11.51
N PRO A 199 0.48 -22.54 -10.54
CA PRO A 199 -0.29 -23.75 -10.77
C PRO A 199 -1.80 -23.43 -10.88
N GLU A 200 -2.63 -24.45 -11.05
CA GLU A 200 -4.08 -24.28 -11.01
C GLU A 200 -4.56 -23.81 -9.61
N PRO A 201 -5.60 -22.96 -9.53
CA PRO A 201 -6.20 -22.55 -8.27
C PRO A 201 -6.64 -23.75 -7.42
N GLY A 202 -6.29 -23.73 -6.13
CA GLY A 202 -6.51 -24.81 -5.18
C GLY A 202 -5.28 -25.69 -4.93
N ALA A 203 -4.18 -25.46 -5.64
CA ALA A 203 -2.89 -26.08 -5.30
C ALA A 203 -2.45 -25.69 -3.87
N PRO A 204 -1.75 -26.57 -3.12
CA PRO A 204 -1.27 -26.26 -1.76
C PRO A 204 -0.28 -25.10 -1.68
N TRP A 205 0.42 -24.83 -2.78
CA TRP A 205 1.39 -23.74 -2.91
C TRP A 205 1.25 -23.09 -4.28
N PRO A 206 1.35 -21.75 -4.39
CA PRO A 206 1.56 -20.77 -3.31
C PRO A 206 0.29 -20.49 -2.48
N PRO A 207 0.43 -19.99 -1.23
CA PRO A 207 -0.69 -19.65 -0.37
C PRO A 207 -1.58 -18.57 -1.01
N ASN A 208 -2.85 -18.56 -0.62
CA ASN A 208 -3.88 -17.64 -1.12
C ASN A 208 -4.19 -17.80 -2.62
N HIS A 209 -3.74 -18.90 -3.24
CA HIS A 209 -4.16 -19.30 -4.58
C HIS A 209 -5.36 -20.25 -4.54
N ASP A 210 -6.32 -19.96 -3.65
CA ASP A 210 -7.50 -20.78 -3.44
C ASP A 210 -8.47 -20.70 -4.61
N ALA A 211 -9.43 -21.63 -4.65
CA ALA A 211 -10.54 -21.60 -5.60
C ALA A 211 -11.17 -20.17 -5.64
N PRO A 212 -11.27 -19.55 -6.83
CA PRO A 212 -11.73 -18.18 -6.97
C PRO A 212 -13.13 -17.97 -6.39
N ALA A 213 -13.41 -16.74 -5.96
CA ALA A 213 -14.76 -16.39 -5.56
C ALA A 213 -15.74 -16.56 -6.74
N THR A 214 -16.88 -17.20 -6.49
CA THR A 214 -17.94 -17.35 -7.48
C THR A 214 -18.64 -16.02 -7.74
N LEU A 215 -18.77 -15.68 -9.02
CA LEU A 215 -19.58 -14.55 -9.45
C LEU A 215 -21.08 -14.90 -9.36
N PRO A 216 -21.96 -13.90 -9.13
CA PRO A 216 -23.39 -14.08 -9.30
C PRO A 216 -23.73 -14.66 -10.67
N ARG A 217 -24.68 -15.61 -10.75
CA ARG A 217 -25.08 -16.28 -12.00
C ARG A 217 -25.37 -15.32 -13.15
N LYS A 218 -25.96 -14.15 -12.86
CA LYS A 218 -26.25 -13.09 -13.84
C LYS A 218 -24.99 -12.51 -14.48
N LEU A 219 -23.90 -12.36 -13.72
CA LEU A 219 -22.62 -11.88 -14.21
C LEU A 219 -21.87 -12.99 -14.95
N MET A 220 -21.86 -14.22 -14.41
CA MET A 220 -21.20 -15.37 -15.05
C MET A 220 -21.61 -15.58 -16.50
N ARG A 221 -22.90 -15.46 -16.83
CA ARG A 221 -23.41 -15.61 -18.21
C ARG A 221 -22.84 -14.57 -19.19
N LYS A 222 -22.30 -13.46 -18.69
CA LYS A 222 -21.72 -12.38 -19.51
C LYS A 222 -20.20 -12.49 -19.63
N VAL A 223 -19.53 -13.20 -18.73
CA VAL A 223 -18.07 -13.32 -18.68
C VAL A 223 -17.49 -13.85 -20.01
N PRO A 224 -17.97 -14.94 -20.63
CA PRO A 224 -17.37 -15.49 -21.86
C PRO A 224 -17.37 -14.50 -23.03
N LYS A 225 -18.31 -13.56 -23.04
CA LYS A 225 -18.47 -12.54 -24.11
C LYS A 225 -17.71 -11.24 -23.81
N LEU A 226 -17.13 -11.11 -22.61
CA LEU A 226 -16.47 -9.91 -22.17
C LEU A 226 -15.09 -9.80 -22.81
N ARG A 227 -14.86 -8.74 -23.59
CA ARG A 227 -13.56 -8.46 -24.21
C ARG A 227 -12.56 -7.96 -23.17
N TRP A 228 -11.27 -8.17 -23.43
CA TRP A 228 -10.17 -7.60 -22.63
C TRP A 228 -10.33 -6.08 -22.42
N GLY A 229 -10.07 -5.64 -21.19
CA GLY A 229 -10.19 -4.25 -20.74
C GLY A 229 -11.62 -3.75 -20.50
N ARG A 230 -12.65 -4.57 -20.74
CA ARG A 230 -14.06 -4.23 -20.48
C ARG A 230 -14.51 -4.74 -19.11
N SER A 231 -15.50 -4.06 -18.54
CA SER A 231 -16.02 -4.30 -17.19
C SER A 231 -17.48 -4.75 -17.23
N LEU A 232 -17.90 -5.56 -16.25
CA LEU A 232 -19.32 -5.94 -16.09
C LEU A 232 -20.11 -4.97 -15.22
N VAL A 233 -19.43 -4.24 -14.32
CA VAL A 233 -20.07 -3.32 -13.38
C VAL A 233 -19.37 -1.96 -13.43
N THR A 234 -20.17 -0.92 -13.29
CA THR A 234 -19.73 0.46 -13.11
C THR A 234 -20.39 0.99 -11.84
N PHE A 235 -19.65 1.73 -11.01
CA PHE A 235 -20.16 2.38 -9.81
C PHE A 235 -19.70 3.84 -9.75
N GLU A 236 -20.37 4.67 -8.95
CA GLU A 236 -20.08 6.10 -8.84
C GLU A 236 -19.34 6.41 -7.53
N GLY A 237 -18.28 7.21 -7.62
CA GLY A 237 -17.58 7.81 -6.48
C GLY A 237 -17.82 9.32 -6.39
N ALA A 238 -16.95 10.04 -5.68
CA ALA A 238 -17.09 11.47 -5.44
C ALA A 238 -17.17 12.28 -6.75
N GLY A 239 -18.08 13.27 -6.77
CA GLY A 239 -18.28 14.14 -7.91
C GLY A 239 -18.78 13.41 -9.16
N SER A 240 -19.60 12.37 -8.98
CA SER A 240 -20.19 11.55 -10.06
C SER A 240 -19.17 10.86 -10.96
N ARG A 241 -17.93 10.66 -10.47
CA ARG A 241 -16.89 9.93 -11.20
C ARG A 241 -17.23 8.45 -11.26
N ARG A 242 -17.20 7.87 -12.46
CA ARG A 242 -17.53 6.46 -12.69
C ARG A 242 -16.29 5.57 -12.62
N PHE A 243 -16.35 4.54 -11.80
CA PHE A 243 -15.34 3.51 -11.61
C PHE A 243 -15.85 2.18 -12.14
N ARG A 244 -14.93 1.31 -12.55
CA ARG A 244 -15.22 0.02 -13.19
C ARG A 244 -14.80 -1.12 -12.27
N ASN A 245 -15.59 -2.19 -12.24
CA ASN A 245 -15.25 -3.42 -11.53
C ASN A 245 -15.62 -4.66 -12.37
N TYR A 246 -15.13 -5.84 -11.99
CA TYR A 246 -15.30 -7.07 -12.78
C TYR A 246 -14.74 -6.89 -14.19
N ILE A 247 -13.47 -6.46 -14.26
CA ILE A 247 -12.76 -6.16 -15.50
C ILE A 247 -12.07 -7.42 -15.99
N ARG A 248 -12.32 -7.85 -17.24
CA ARG A 248 -11.45 -8.85 -17.87
C ARG A 248 -10.13 -8.21 -18.19
N LEU A 249 -9.06 -8.68 -17.57
CA LEU A 249 -7.73 -8.13 -17.79
C LEU A 249 -7.26 -8.39 -19.22
N ALA A 250 -6.46 -7.47 -19.75
CA ALA A 250 -5.75 -7.69 -20.99
C ALA A 250 -4.42 -8.35 -20.68
N PRO A 251 -4.00 -9.38 -21.43
CA PRO A 251 -2.83 -10.17 -21.11
C PRO A 251 -1.50 -9.39 -21.29
N ASP A 252 -1.48 -8.45 -22.23
CA ASP A 252 -0.31 -7.81 -22.84
C ASP A 252 0.03 -6.42 -22.27
N ARG A 253 -0.61 -6.02 -21.17
CA ARG A 253 -0.39 -4.73 -20.52
C ARG A 253 -0.60 -4.82 -19.01
N PRO A 254 -0.13 -3.84 -18.23
CA PRO A 254 -0.42 -3.78 -16.80
C PRO A 254 -1.93 -3.77 -16.51
N ALA A 255 -2.31 -4.33 -15.37
CA ALA A 255 -3.66 -4.25 -14.86
C ALA A 255 -4.06 -2.80 -14.54
N PRO A 256 -5.37 -2.46 -14.53
CA PRO A 256 -5.86 -1.25 -13.88
C PRO A 256 -5.50 -1.25 -12.38
N THR A 257 -5.63 -0.10 -11.72
CA THR A 257 -5.38 0.04 -10.28
C THR A 257 -6.04 -1.08 -9.47
N VAL A 258 -5.21 -1.86 -8.79
CA VAL A 258 -5.65 -2.83 -7.80
C VAL A 258 -6.14 -2.05 -6.57
N MET A 259 -7.45 -2.14 -6.29
CA MET A 259 -8.11 -1.59 -5.10
C MET A 259 -8.63 -2.76 -4.26
N GLY A 260 -8.91 -2.55 -2.97
CA GLY A 260 -9.44 -3.64 -2.12
C GLY A 260 -10.74 -4.24 -2.65
N SER A 261 -11.60 -3.38 -3.19
CA SER A 261 -12.86 -3.76 -3.84
C SER A 261 -12.69 -4.26 -5.29
N SER A 262 -11.49 -4.21 -5.87
CA SER A 262 -11.26 -4.71 -7.23
C SER A 262 -11.47 -6.22 -7.27
N ARG A 263 -12.29 -6.65 -8.23
CA ARG A 263 -12.45 -8.05 -8.63
C ARG A 263 -12.13 -8.11 -10.11
N PHE A 264 -10.99 -8.70 -10.45
CA PHE A 264 -10.55 -8.86 -11.83
C PHE A 264 -10.93 -10.24 -12.37
N ILE A 265 -11.25 -10.31 -13.66
CA ILE A 265 -11.51 -11.54 -14.39
C ILE A 265 -10.22 -11.93 -15.13
N HIS A 266 -9.85 -13.21 -15.06
CA HIS A 266 -8.66 -13.74 -15.73
C HIS A 266 -8.67 -13.44 -17.24
N PRO A 267 -7.53 -13.15 -17.90
CA PRO A 267 -7.51 -12.83 -19.32
C PRO A 267 -8.13 -13.91 -20.21
N PHE A 268 -7.87 -15.19 -19.90
CA PHE A 268 -8.26 -16.31 -20.75
C PHE A 268 -9.30 -17.26 -20.13
N GLU A 269 -9.57 -17.11 -18.83
CA GLU A 269 -10.50 -18.01 -18.13
C GLU A 269 -11.73 -17.24 -17.65
N ASP A 270 -12.86 -17.94 -17.54
CA ASP A 270 -14.13 -17.35 -17.12
C ASP A 270 -14.30 -17.34 -15.60
N ARG A 271 -13.24 -16.93 -14.90
CA ARG A 271 -13.18 -16.85 -13.43
C ARG A 271 -12.58 -15.52 -12.97
N LEU A 272 -12.83 -15.21 -11.69
CA LEU A 272 -12.08 -14.15 -11.02
C LEU A 272 -10.62 -14.57 -10.82
N LEU A 273 -9.74 -13.58 -10.73
CA LEU A 273 -8.42 -13.79 -10.17
C LEU A 273 -8.55 -14.18 -8.69
N THR A 274 -7.72 -15.11 -8.27
CA THR A 274 -7.44 -15.45 -6.87
C THR A 274 -6.74 -14.29 -6.16
N VAL A 275 -6.66 -14.36 -4.83
CA VAL A 275 -5.92 -13.39 -4.03
C VAL A 275 -4.44 -13.40 -4.42
N ARG A 276 -3.82 -14.58 -4.60
CA ARG A 276 -2.43 -14.72 -5.05
C ARG A 276 -2.17 -14.05 -6.38
N GLU A 277 -3.00 -14.28 -7.39
CA GLU A 277 -2.83 -13.66 -8.70
C GLU A 277 -2.88 -12.12 -8.58
N GLN A 278 -3.81 -11.59 -7.79
CA GLN A 278 -3.89 -10.15 -7.53
C GLN A 278 -2.70 -9.63 -6.71
N ALA A 279 -2.16 -10.43 -5.78
CA ALA A 279 -0.95 -10.11 -5.01
C ALA A 279 0.28 -10.04 -5.93
N ARG A 280 0.39 -10.93 -6.92
CA ARG A 280 1.45 -10.86 -7.94
C ARG A 280 1.35 -9.62 -8.83
N LEU A 281 0.14 -9.13 -9.15
CA LEU A 281 -0.01 -7.85 -9.84
C LEU A 281 0.60 -6.67 -9.04
N MET A 282 0.58 -6.78 -7.70
CA MET A 282 1.20 -5.82 -6.77
C MET A 282 2.67 -6.15 -6.44
N GLY A 283 3.22 -7.20 -7.06
CA GLY A 283 4.60 -7.65 -6.92
C GLY A 283 4.94 -8.30 -5.58
N PHE A 284 3.95 -8.78 -4.83
CA PHE A 284 4.22 -9.56 -3.62
C PHE A 284 4.92 -10.87 -3.96
N PRO A 285 5.92 -11.29 -3.17
CA PRO A 285 6.50 -12.61 -3.33
C PRO A 285 5.49 -13.70 -2.96
N ASP A 286 5.65 -14.88 -3.56
CA ASP A 286 4.71 -15.99 -3.42
C ASP A 286 4.57 -16.52 -1.99
N TYR A 287 5.61 -16.36 -1.18
CA TYR A 287 5.59 -16.76 0.22
C TYR A 287 4.85 -15.77 1.13
N HIS A 288 4.50 -14.57 0.65
CA HIS A 288 3.80 -13.57 1.45
C HIS A 288 2.35 -13.98 1.66
N VAL A 289 1.94 -14.26 2.88
CA VAL A 289 0.60 -14.78 3.19
C VAL A 289 -0.40 -13.66 3.47
N PHE A 290 -1.69 -13.93 3.25
CA PHE A 290 -2.80 -13.07 3.65
C PHE A 290 -3.81 -13.88 4.47
N LEU A 291 -4.11 -13.47 5.69
CA LEU A 291 -4.96 -14.22 6.61
C LEU A 291 -6.35 -13.57 6.72
N GLY A 292 -7.33 -14.32 7.23
CA GLY A 292 -8.72 -13.86 7.38
C GLY A 292 -9.60 -14.22 6.17
N GLY A 293 -10.78 -13.61 6.10
CA GLY A 293 -11.75 -13.89 5.03
C GLY A 293 -11.28 -13.39 3.66
N LYS A 294 -11.77 -14.01 2.57
CA LYS A 294 -11.33 -13.68 1.20
C LYS A 294 -11.42 -12.19 0.86
N ASP A 295 -12.51 -11.52 1.24
CA ASP A 295 -12.67 -10.09 0.97
C ASP A 295 -11.64 -9.23 1.73
N SER A 296 -11.32 -9.61 2.97
CA SER A 296 -10.25 -8.97 3.76
C SER A 296 -8.88 -9.17 3.10
N GLN A 297 -8.59 -10.37 2.59
CA GLN A 297 -7.35 -10.64 1.85
C GLN A 297 -7.24 -9.80 0.57
N TYR A 298 -8.32 -9.64 -0.21
CA TYR A 298 -8.31 -8.73 -1.36
C TYR A 298 -8.11 -7.27 -0.94
N ASN A 299 -8.72 -6.85 0.17
CA ASN A 299 -8.53 -5.50 0.73
C ASN A 299 -7.06 -5.25 1.07
N MET A 300 -6.44 -6.16 1.82
CA MET A 300 -5.01 -6.12 2.15
C MET A 300 -4.12 -5.93 0.92
N VAL A 301 -4.36 -6.69 -0.16
CA VAL A 301 -3.59 -6.59 -1.40
C VAL A 301 -3.82 -5.23 -2.08
N GLY A 302 -5.06 -4.73 -2.12
CA GLY A 302 -5.40 -3.49 -2.81
C GLY A 302 -5.05 -2.21 -2.04
N GLU A 303 -4.95 -2.29 -0.72
CA GLU A 303 -4.55 -1.18 0.15
C GLU A 303 -3.03 -1.03 0.22
N ALA A 304 -2.30 -2.14 0.11
CA ALA A 304 -0.84 -2.15 0.17
C ALA A 304 -0.15 -1.25 -0.87
N VAL A 305 1.03 -0.76 -0.49
CA VAL A 305 2.03 -0.21 -1.41
C VAL A 305 2.59 -1.37 -2.25
N PRO A 306 2.65 -1.26 -3.59
CA PRO A 306 3.28 -2.28 -4.42
C PRO A 306 4.73 -2.54 -4.00
N VAL A 307 5.09 -3.80 -3.81
CA VAL A 307 6.40 -4.20 -3.26
C VAL A 307 7.58 -3.69 -4.11
N PRO A 308 7.58 -3.79 -5.46
CA PRO A 308 8.67 -3.27 -6.27
C PRO A 308 8.86 -1.75 -6.16
N LEU A 309 7.76 -1.00 -5.98
CA LEU A 309 7.82 0.45 -5.78
C LEU A 309 8.38 0.79 -4.40
N ALA A 310 7.92 0.11 -3.34
CA ALA A 310 8.48 0.23 -2.00
C ALA A 310 9.98 -0.09 -1.98
N GLN A 311 10.40 -1.14 -2.70
CA GLN A 311 11.81 -1.49 -2.84
C GLN A 311 12.61 -0.40 -3.56
N ALA A 312 12.09 0.17 -4.65
CA ALA A 312 12.78 1.25 -5.36
C ALA A 312 12.98 2.49 -4.47
N ILE A 313 11.99 2.83 -3.64
CA ILE A 313 12.11 3.91 -2.63
C ILE A 313 13.20 3.57 -1.62
N ALA A 314 13.18 2.35 -1.08
CA ALA A 314 14.17 1.91 -0.11
C ALA A 314 15.59 1.93 -0.70
N GLU A 315 15.78 1.50 -1.95
CA GLU A 315 17.07 1.56 -2.66
C GLU A 315 17.60 3.01 -2.81
N ASP A 316 16.74 4.00 -3.12
CA ASP A 316 17.11 5.42 -3.18
C ASP A 316 17.49 5.98 -1.80
N LEU A 317 16.81 5.58 -0.73
CA LEU A 317 17.18 6.00 0.63
C LEU A 317 18.47 5.32 1.08
N LEU A 318 18.68 4.06 0.72
CA LEU A 318 19.86 3.28 1.10
C LEU A 318 21.14 3.84 0.48
N SER A 319 21.09 4.36 -0.75
CA SER A 319 22.27 5.01 -1.34
C SER A 319 22.68 6.25 -0.53
N ARG A 320 21.71 7.07 -0.11
CA ARG A 320 21.93 8.28 0.69
C ARG A 320 22.41 8.00 2.11
N LEU A 321 22.04 6.86 2.68
CA LEU A 321 22.50 6.45 4.02
C LEU A 321 23.95 5.96 4.03
N LYS A 322 24.49 5.59 2.85
CA LYS A 322 25.87 5.12 2.66
C LYS A 322 26.84 6.23 2.26
N GLU A 323 26.32 7.36 1.79
CA GLU A 323 27.05 8.61 1.61
C GLU A 323 27.40 9.24 2.97
#